data_AF-A0A5Y4ZRT5-F1
#
_entry.id   AF-A0A5Y4ZRT5-F1
#
_cell.length_a   1.000
_cell.length_b   1.000
_cell.length_c   1.000
_cell.angle_alpha   90.00
_cell.angle_beta   90.00
_cell.angle_gamma   90.00
#
_symmetry.space_group_name_H-M   'P 1'
#
loop_
_entity.id
_entity.type
_entity.pdbx_description
1 polymer ?
#
loop_
_entity_poly.entity_id
_entity_poly.type
_entity_poly.pdbx_seq_one_letter_code
_entity_poly.pdbx_strand_id
1 'polypeptide(L)'
;VIGRIAAKIAGIKRVIHTVHGFSFPSAKSRRAYLLYYFLEYVVKYFTDALIVLNEQDKRIACQKLHYAPKNVYLIPNGVDVYKFIPDELCLEYNDNAKLLKVIMVGRLWEQKDPSTLLKAVTHLLERNINIELSFVGDGELRSELMLQTEKYINKIKFLGWRDDIERILPEHDVFVLPSLWEGMPLAILEAMSCGL
;
A
#
# COMPACT_ATOMS: atom_id res chain seq x y z
N VAL A 1 2.71 -0.30 18.84
CA VAL A 1 2.86 -0.94 20.19
C VAL A 1 3.49 0.03 21.20
N ILE A 2 4.75 0.44 21.03
CA ILE A 2 5.53 1.21 22.04
C ILE A 2 4.86 2.52 22.46
N GLY A 3 4.37 3.32 21.49
CA GLY A 3 3.73 4.62 21.78
C GLY A 3 2.52 4.53 22.73
N ARG A 4 1.77 3.42 22.68
CA ARG A 4 0.60 3.22 23.56
C ARG A 4 1.01 3.00 25.02
N ILE A 5 2.05 2.21 25.23
CA ILE A 5 2.61 1.94 26.56
C ILE A 5 3.22 3.24 27.12
N ALA A 6 4.02 3.94 26.30
CA ALA A 6 4.63 5.21 26.68
C ALA A 6 3.58 6.25 27.09
N ALA A 7 2.46 6.36 26.35
CA ALA A 7 1.37 7.27 26.69
C ALA A 7 0.76 6.95 28.08
N LYS A 8 0.55 5.68 28.41
CA LYS A 8 0.03 5.31 29.74
C LYS A 8 1.04 5.59 30.87
N ILE A 9 2.34 5.32 30.65
CA ILE A 9 3.39 5.64 31.62
C ILE A 9 3.47 7.15 31.85
N ALA A 10 3.28 7.95 30.80
CA ALA A 10 3.23 9.42 30.87
C ALA A 10 1.94 9.97 31.51
N GLY A 11 1.03 9.13 32.01
CA GLY A 11 -0.21 9.56 32.67
C GLY A 11 -1.30 10.05 31.71
N ILE A 12 -1.20 9.75 30.41
CA ILE A 12 -2.21 10.15 29.44
C ILE A 12 -3.53 9.42 29.71
N LYS A 13 -4.60 10.20 29.93
CA LYS A 13 -5.92 9.69 30.31
C LYS A 13 -6.60 8.87 29.21
N ARG A 14 -6.41 9.26 27.94
CA ARG A 14 -7.05 8.62 26.78
C ARG A 14 -6.02 8.35 25.68
N VAL A 15 -5.89 7.09 25.31
CA VAL A 15 -4.97 6.62 24.25
C VAL A 15 -5.80 6.09 23.08
N ILE A 16 -5.71 6.80 21.95
CA ILE A 16 -6.34 6.41 20.68
C ILE A 16 -5.22 5.94 19.74
N HIS A 17 -5.42 4.82 19.07
CA HIS A 17 -4.44 4.27 18.14
C HIS A 17 -5.08 3.83 16.84
N THR A 18 -4.52 4.27 15.72
CA THR A 18 -4.86 3.77 14.38
C THR A 18 -3.92 2.65 13.99
N VAL A 19 -4.48 1.49 13.62
CA VAL A 19 -3.71 0.36 13.09
C VAL A 19 -3.78 0.35 11.56
N HIS A 20 -2.62 0.30 10.91
CA HIS A 20 -2.49 0.25 9.44
C HIS A 20 -2.30 -1.20 8.94
N GLY A 21 -2.95 -2.15 9.61
CA GLY A 21 -2.75 -3.60 9.47
C GLY A 21 -1.99 -4.21 10.65
N PHE A 22 -2.45 -5.37 11.13
CA PHE A 22 -1.76 -6.11 12.17
C PHE A 22 -0.56 -6.87 11.62
N SER A 23 0.56 -6.89 12.36
CA SER A 23 1.79 -7.55 11.88
C SER A 23 1.82 -9.06 12.07
N PHE A 24 1.04 -9.60 13.00
CA PHE A 24 1.07 -11.04 13.30
C PHE A 24 0.53 -11.93 12.16
N PRO A 25 -0.54 -11.59 11.40
CA PRO A 25 -0.98 -12.39 10.27
C PRO A 25 0.07 -12.50 9.15
N SER A 26 0.91 -11.47 8.97
CA SER A 26 1.96 -11.42 7.95
C SER A 26 3.31 -11.97 8.44
N ALA A 27 3.36 -12.56 9.64
CA ALA A 27 4.60 -13.04 10.23
C ALA A 27 5.11 -14.32 9.51
N LYS A 28 6.39 -14.32 9.12
CA LYS A 28 7.02 -15.45 8.39
C LYS A 28 7.28 -16.70 9.24
N SER A 29 7.20 -16.60 10.57
CA SER A 29 7.45 -17.74 11.46
C SER A 29 6.43 -17.82 12.60
N ARG A 30 6.17 -19.03 13.10
CA ARG A 30 5.27 -19.27 14.24
C ARG A 30 5.70 -18.50 15.50
N ARG A 31 7.01 -18.40 15.75
CA ARG A 31 7.53 -17.64 16.91
C ARG A 31 7.23 -16.15 16.77
N ALA A 32 7.49 -15.57 15.59
CA ALA A 32 7.18 -14.17 15.31
C ALA A 32 5.67 -13.90 15.38
N TYR A 33 4.84 -14.80 14.82
CA TYR A 33 3.38 -14.73 14.93
C TYR A 33 2.96 -14.62 16.39
N LEU A 34 3.40 -15.56 17.24
CA LEU A 34 3.02 -15.60 18.65
C LEU A 34 3.51 -14.36 19.41
N LEU A 35 4.73 -13.90 19.12
CA LEU A 35 5.28 -12.68 19.72
C LEU A 35 4.44 -11.46 19.36
N TYR A 36 4.20 -11.19 18.07
CA TYR A 36 3.43 -10.04 17.63
C TYR A 36 1.98 -10.10 18.09
N TYR A 37 1.38 -11.29 18.07
CA TYR A 37 0.04 -11.50 18.61
C TYR A 37 -0.01 -11.19 20.11
N PHE A 38 0.94 -11.72 20.89
CA PHE A 38 1.01 -11.47 22.33
C PHE A 38 1.21 -9.98 22.63
N LEU A 39 2.11 -9.31 21.91
CA LEU A 39 2.34 -7.88 22.07
C LEU A 39 1.05 -7.09 21.80
N GLU A 40 0.37 -7.36 20.68
CA GLU A 40 -0.92 -6.71 20.34
C GLU A 40 -2.03 -7.05 21.35
N TYR A 41 -2.04 -8.27 21.88
CA TYR A 41 -3.00 -8.71 22.89
C TYR A 41 -2.81 -8.01 24.24
N VAL A 42 -1.56 -7.74 24.64
CA VAL A 42 -1.26 -7.02 25.89
C VAL A 42 -1.52 -5.52 25.74
N VAL A 43 -1.07 -4.90 24.66
CA VAL A 43 -1.24 -3.44 24.45
C VAL A 43 -2.68 -2.98 24.26
N LYS A 44 -3.63 -3.91 24.07
CA LYS A 44 -5.06 -3.57 24.09
C LYS A 44 -5.49 -2.93 25.41
N TYR A 45 -4.94 -3.37 26.53
CA TYR A 45 -5.24 -2.79 27.84
C TYR A 45 -4.69 -1.37 28.03
N PHE A 46 -3.80 -0.95 27.12
CA PHE A 46 -3.23 0.40 27.06
C PHE A 46 -3.88 1.25 25.96
N THR A 47 -4.97 0.77 25.35
CA THR A 47 -5.68 1.43 24.25
C THR A 47 -7.14 1.67 24.65
N ASP A 48 -7.56 2.94 24.72
CA ASP A 48 -8.94 3.31 25.05
C ASP A 48 -9.87 3.19 23.83
N ALA A 49 -9.35 3.55 22.65
CA ALA A 49 -10.04 3.35 21.37
C ALA A 49 -9.06 2.94 20.28
N LEU A 50 -9.47 1.96 19.47
CA LEU A 50 -8.72 1.46 18.33
C LEU A 50 -9.43 1.88 17.04
N ILE A 51 -8.71 2.54 16.15
CA ILE A 51 -9.18 2.84 14.80
C ILE A 51 -8.60 1.80 13.84
N VAL A 52 -9.47 1.16 13.07
CA VAL A 52 -9.14 0.19 12.01
C VAL A 52 -9.59 0.76 10.67
N LEU A 53 -8.89 0.39 9.59
CA LEU A 53 -9.14 0.97 8.26
C LEU A 53 -10.06 0.12 7.38
N ASN A 54 -10.24 -1.16 7.73
CA ASN A 54 -11.06 -2.09 6.96
C ASN A 54 -11.81 -3.07 7.90
N GLU A 55 -12.80 -3.77 7.36
CA GLU A 55 -13.61 -4.75 8.11
C GLU A 55 -12.81 -5.98 8.54
N GLN A 56 -11.76 -6.36 7.82
CA GLN A 56 -10.91 -7.50 8.18
C GLN A 56 -10.14 -7.25 9.48
N ASP A 57 -9.52 -6.07 9.62
CA ASP A 57 -8.82 -5.63 10.81
C ASP A 57 -9.79 -5.45 11.98
N LYS A 58 -11.01 -4.96 11.71
CA LYS A 58 -12.08 -4.91 12.74
C LYS A 58 -12.41 -6.30 13.28
N ARG A 59 -12.57 -7.30 12.41
CA ARG A 59 -12.79 -8.70 12.81
C ARG A 59 -11.61 -9.24 13.61
N ILE A 60 -10.38 -8.97 13.17
CA ILE A 60 -9.17 -9.38 13.89
C ILE A 60 -9.14 -8.76 15.30
N ALA A 61 -9.40 -7.46 15.42
CA ALA A 61 -9.40 -6.76 16.70
C ALA A 61 -10.45 -7.34 17.67
N CYS A 62 -11.68 -7.56 17.21
CA CYS A 62 -12.76 -8.06 18.06
C CYS A 62 -12.62 -9.57 18.37
N GLN A 63 -12.32 -10.40 17.37
CA GLN A 63 -12.39 -11.86 17.50
C GLN A 63 -11.09 -12.50 17.97
N LYS A 64 -9.93 -11.96 17.56
CA LYS A 64 -8.62 -12.52 17.95
C LYS A 64 -8.04 -11.78 19.14
N LEU A 65 -8.03 -10.45 19.09
CA LEU A 65 -7.45 -9.64 20.16
C LEU A 65 -8.44 -9.37 21.31
N HIS A 66 -9.73 -9.68 21.12
CA HIS A 66 -10.78 -9.49 22.12
C HIS A 66 -10.87 -8.04 22.60
N TYR A 67 -10.84 -7.08 21.67
CA TYR A 67 -11.27 -5.71 21.95
C TYR A 67 -12.80 -5.69 22.13
N ALA A 68 -13.29 -4.86 23.06
CA ALA A 68 -14.71 -4.58 23.16
C ALA A 68 -15.19 -3.87 21.88
N PRO A 69 -16.26 -4.32 21.20
CA PRO A 69 -16.70 -3.73 19.94
C PRO A 69 -16.95 -2.22 19.99
N LYS A 70 -17.44 -1.71 21.13
CA LYS A 70 -17.65 -0.27 21.38
C LYS A 70 -16.36 0.57 21.40
N ASN A 71 -15.20 -0.08 21.50
CA ASN A 71 -13.89 0.56 21.51
C ASN A 71 -13.15 0.40 20.17
N VAL A 72 -13.77 -0.21 19.15
CA VAL A 72 -13.18 -0.41 17.83
C VAL A 72 -13.98 0.37 16.79
N TYR A 73 -13.33 1.34 16.14
CA TYR A 73 -13.92 2.27 15.20
C TYR A 73 -13.38 1.98 13.80
N LEU A 74 -14.27 1.73 12.84
CA LEU A 74 -13.90 1.64 11.44
C LEU A 74 -13.89 3.03 10.84
N ILE A 75 -12.69 3.57 10.58
CA ILE A 75 -12.50 4.86 9.94
C ILE A 75 -11.51 4.62 8.78
N PRO A 76 -12.03 4.43 7.56
CA PRO A 76 -11.20 4.25 6.37
C PRO A 76 -10.32 5.48 6.10
N ASN A 77 -9.21 5.27 5.40
CA ASN A 77 -8.41 6.37 4.88
C ASN A 77 -9.22 7.17 3.83
N GLY A 78 -9.03 8.49 3.83
CA GLY A 78 -9.55 9.39 2.81
C GLY A 78 -8.47 9.78 1.80
N VAL A 79 -8.91 10.36 0.69
CA VAL A 79 -8.06 10.98 -0.35
C VAL A 79 -8.54 12.40 -0.61
N ASP A 80 -7.62 13.30 -0.92
CA ASP A 80 -7.95 14.67 -1.33
C ASP A 80 -8.36 14.68 -2.81
N VAL A 81 -9.67 14.62 -3.05
CA VAL A 81 -10.27 14.60 -4.40
C VAL A 81 -10.12 15.92 -5.17
N TYR A 82 -9.66 16.99 -4.52
CA TYR A 82 -9.32 18.25 -5.18
C TYR A 82 -7.83 18.33 -5.54
N LYS A 83 -7.00 17.49 -4.93
CA LYS A 83 -5.59 17.33 -5.30
C LYS A 83 -5.41 16.26 -6.37
N PHE A 84 -6.03 15.10 -6.20
CA PHE A 84 -5.95 13.96 -7.11
C PHE A 84 -7.16 13.96 -8.03
N ILE A 85 -7.05 14.67 -9.13
CA ILE A 85 -8.12 14.85 -10.11
C ILE A 85 -7.77 14.04 -11.37
N PRO A 86 -8.75 13.44 -12.07
CA PRO A 86 -8.53 12.85 -13.38
C PRO A 86 -8.06 13.90 -14.39
N ASP A 87 -7.19 13.51 -15.33
CA ASP A 87 -6.90 14.37 -16.48
C ASP A 87 -8.09 14.34 -17.44
N GLU A 88 -8.71 15.50 -17.69
CA GLU A 88 -9.85 15.64 -18.60
C GLU A 88 -9.51 15.15 -20.02
N LEU A 89 -8.23 15.17 -20.41
CA LEU A 89 -7.75 14.73 -21.73
C LEU A 89 -7.53 13.21 -21.82
N CYS A 90 -7.47 12.48 -20.71
CA CYS A 90 -7.24 11.03 -20.68
C CYS A 90 -8.52 10.21 -20.86
N LEU A 91 -9.70 10.85 -20.90
CA LEU A 91 -11.00 10.18 -21.07
C LEU A 91 -11.30 9.75 -22.53
N GLU A 92 -10.54 10.24 -23.50
CA GLU A 92 -10.64 9.78 -24.89
C GLU A 92 -9.83 8.48 -25.09
N TYR A 93 -10.46 7.35 -24.76
CA TYR A 93 -9.94 6.02 -25.07
C TYR A 93 -9.87 5.85 -26.60
N ASN A 94 -8.66 5.91 -27.16
CA ASN A 94 -8.40 5.74 -28.58
C ASN A 94 -7.82 4.33 -28.83
N ASP A 95 -8.61 3.48 -29.47
CA ASP A 95 -8.45 2.02 -29.63
C ASP A 95 -7.22 1.57 -30.47
N ASN A 96 -6.46 2.51 -31.02
CA ASN A 96 -5.38 2.21 -31.96
C ASN A 96 -4.02 2.09 -31.28
N ALA A 97 -3.54 0.85 -31.09
CA ALA A 97 -2.13 0.48 -30.83
C ALA A 97 -1.37 1.39 -29.84
N LYS A 98 -2.07 1.99 -28.87
CA LYS A 98 -1.50 2.97 -27.95
C LYS A 98 -0.59 2.25 -26.97
N LEU A 99 0.54 2.88 -26.68
CA LEU A 99 1.43 2.49 -25.60
C LEU A 99 0.60 2.37 -24.30
N LEU A 100 0.57 1.18 -23.70
CA LEU A 100 -0.05 0.96 -22.40
C LEU A 100 0.91 1.37 -21.29
N LYS A 101 0.58 2.37 -20.49
CA LYS A 101 1.40 2.85 -19.38
C LYS A 101 0.88 2.32 -18.05
N VAL A 102 1.68 1.49 -17.40
CA VAL A 102 1.39 0.91 -16.10
C VAL A 102 2.22 1.63 -15.03
N ILE A 103 1.63 1.88 -13.88
CA ILE A 103 2.32 2.49 -12.74
C ILE A 103 2.11 1.71 -11.46
N MET A 104 3.15 1.68 -10.63
CA MET A 104 3.08 1.30 -9.23
C MET A 104 3.68 2.42 -8.38
N VAL A 105 2.90 2.89 -7.40
CA VAL A 105 3.34 3.89 -6.41
C VAL A 105 3.47 3.22 -5.04
N GLY A 106 4.67 3.24 -4.48
CA GLY A 106 4.94 2.74 -3.13
C GLY A 106 6.36 2.27 -2.92
N ARG A 107 6.66 1.85 -1.68
CA ARG A 107 7.97 1.28 -1.34
C ARG A 107 8.24 0.02 -2.16
N LEU A 108 9.45 -0.12 -2.70
CA LEU A 108 9.88 -1.32 -3.44
C LEU A 108 10.37 -2.39 -2.45
N TRP A 109 9.47 -2.86 -1.60
CA TRP A 109 9.71 -3.85 -0.54
C TRP A 109 8.88 -5.10 -0.81
N GLU A 110 9.26 -6.22 -0.19
CA GLU A 110 8.52 -7.49 -0.30
C GLU A 110 7.02 -7.32 -0.02
N GLN A 111 6.66 -6.50 0.99
CA GLN A 111 5.26 -6.19 1.30
C GLN A 111 4.45 -5.76 0.07
N LYS A 112 5.04 -4.93 -0.79
CA LYS A 112 4.37 -4.32 -1.95
C LYS A 112 4.49 -5.16 -3.22
N ASP A 113 5.35 -6.19 -3.18
CA ASP A 113 5.64 -7.15 -4.24
C ASP A 113 5.85 -6.57 -5.65
N PRO A 114 6.77 -5.59 -5.81
CA PRO A 114 7.08 -5.05 -7.14
C PRO A 114 7.60 -6.12 -8.11
N SER A 115 8.16 -7.22 -7.60
CA SER A 115 8.67 -8.35 -8.39
C SER A 115 7.56 -9.05 -9.18
N THR A 116 6.38 -9.25 -8.59
CA THR A 116 5.23 -9.84 -9.31
C THR A 116 4.78 -8.95 -10.47
N LEU A 117 4.70 -7.63 -10.27
CA LEU A 117 4.37 -6.70 -11.34
C LEU A 117 5.43 -6.69 -12.44
N LEU A 118 6.71 -6.64 -12.06
CA LEU A 118 7.82 -6.68 -13.01
C LEU A 118 7.76 -7.94 -13.88
N LYS A 119 7.53 -9.11 -13.28
CA LYS A 119 7.40 -10.38 -14.00
C LYS A 119 6.23 -10.35 -15.00
N ALA A 120 5.08 -9.82 -14.59
CA ALA A 120 3.91 -9.70 -15.46
C ALA A 120 4.20 -8.80 -16.67
N VAL A 121 4.77 -7.61 -16.46
CA VAL A 121 5.12 -6.68 -17.54
C VAL A 121 6.20 -7.26 -18.46
N THR A 122 7.21 -7.92 -17.91
CA THR A 122 8.25 -8.58 -18.70
C THR A 122 7.66 -9.63 -19.65
N HIS A 123 6.72 -10.46 -19.17
CA HIS A 123 6.04 -11.43 -20.02
C HIS A 123 5.20 -10.78 -21.13
N LEU A 124 4.61 -9.61 -20.90
CA LEU A 124 3.89 -8.86 -21.93
C LEU A 124 4.86 -8.27 -22.97
N LEU A 125 5.99 -7.73 -22.53
CA LEU A 125 7.06 -7.23 -23.41
C LEU A 125 7.60 -8.35 -24.32
N GLU A 126 7.81 -9.56 -23.79
CA GLU A 126 8.25 -10.73 -24.56
C GLU A 126 7.23 -11.17 -25.63
N ARG A 127 5.96 -10.81 -25.46
CA ARG A 127 4.88 -11.03 -26.43
C ARG A 127 4.70 -9.85 -27.40
N ASN A 128 5.64 -8.91 -27.43
CA ASN A 128 5.60 -7.69 -28.24
C ASN A 128 4.40 -6.78 -27.96
N ILE A 129 3.87 -6.81 -26.72
CA ILE A 129 2.88 -5.83 -26.29
C ILE A 129 3.59 -4.48 -26.06
N ASN A 130 3.04 -3.40 -26.65
CA ASN A 130 3.59 -2.06 -26.46
C ASN A 130 3.19 -1.51 -25.08
N ILE A 131 4.03 -1.78 -24.08
CA ILE A 131 3.78 -1.44 -22.67
C ILE A 131 4.98 -0.72 -22.05
N GLU A 132 4.71 0.24 -21.17
CA GLU A 132 5.68 0.90 -20.30
C GLU A 132 5.29 0.70 -18.84
N LEU A 133 6.28 0.59 -17.95
CA LEU A 133 6.10 0.45 -16.52
C LEU A 133 6.88 1.53 -15.77
N SER A 134 6.20 2.26 -14.90
CA SER A 134 6.78 3.23 -13.97
C SER A 134 6.70 2.71 -12.54
N PHE A 135 7.86 2.55 -11.90
CA PHE A 135 7.95 2.39 -10.46
C PHE A 135 8.22 3.75 -9.82
N VAL A 136 7.30 4.21 -8.96
CA VAL A 136 7.44 5.42 -8.16
C VAL A 136 7.60 5.03 -6.69
N GLY A 137 8.71 5.44 -6.10
CA GLY A 137 9.15 5.06 -4.76
C GLY A 137 10.54 4.43 -4.77
N ASP A 138 10.97 3.97 -3.60
CA ASP A 138 12.27 3.35 -3.40
C ASP A 138 12.16 2.19 -2.40
N GLY A 139 13.21 1.38 -2.30
CA GLY A 139 13.22 0.25 -1.41
C GLY A 139 14.38 -0.71 -1.63
N GLU A 140 14.49 -1.67 -0.71
CA GLU A 140 15.54 -2.69 -0.72
C GLU A 140 15.58 -3.52 -2.01
N LEU A 141 14.43 -3.70 -2.68
CA LEU A 141 14.36 -4.47 -3.92
C LEU A 141 14.75 -3.65 -5.16
N ARG A 142 14.94 -2.33 -5.06
CA ARG A 142 15.18 -1.47 -6.23
C ARG A 142 16.36 -1.95 -7.07
N SER A 143 17.51 -2.18 -6.45
CA SER A 143 18.74 -2.59 -7.16
C SER A 143 18.57 -3.93 -7.86
N GLU A 144 17.90 -4.90 -7.22
CA GLU A 144 17.62 -6.20 -7.81
C GLU A 144 16.70 -6.09 -9.03
N LEU A 145 15.62 -5.31 -8.92
CA LEU A 145 14.68 -5.08 -10.01
C LEU A 145 15.33 -4.36 -11.20
N MET A 146 16.24 -3.41 -10.94
CA MET A 146 16.99 -2.71 -11.98
C MET A 146 17.89 -3.67 -12.77
N LEU A 147 18.62 -4.56 -12.09
CA LEU A 147 19.46 -5.57 -12.75
C LEU A 147 18.64 -6.51 -13.63
N GLN A 148 17.43 -6.88 -13.21
CA GLN A 148 16.52 -7.72 -14.00
C GLN A 148 15.98 -7.01 -15.25
N THR A 149 16.08 -5.69 -15.32
CA THR A 149 15.42 -4.85 -16.35
C THR A 149 16.38 -4.13 -17.28
N GLU A 150 17.68 -4.44 -17.25
CA GLU A 150 18.69 -3.79 -18.09
C GLU A 150 18.33 -3.82 -19.60
N LYS A 151 17.79 -4.95 -20.11
CA LYS A 151 17.33 -5.07 -21.50
C LYS A 151 16.05 -4.28 -21.82
N TYR A 152 15.36 -3.76 -20.80
CA TYR A 152 14.10 -3.03 -20.89
C TYR A 152 14.19 -1.60 -20.37
N ILE A 153 15.39 -1.02 -20.29
CA ILE A 153 15.60 0.32 -19.71
C ILE A 153 14.75 1.44 -20.36
N ASN A 154 14.39 1.29 -21.63
CA ASN A 154 13.52 2.23 -22.34
C ASN A 154 12.01 2.02 -22.04
N LYS A 155 11.65 0.90 -21.43
CA LYS A 155 10.27 0.48 -21.16
C LYS A 155 9.93 0.40 -19.67
N ILE A 156 10.93 0.25 -18.81
CA ILE A 156 10.74 0.14 -17.35
C ILE A 156 11.55 1.24 -16.68
N LYS A 157 10.85 2.18 -16.03
CA LYS A 157 11.43 3.39 -15.42
C LYS A 157 11.31 3.30 -13.90
N PHE A 158 12.41 3.59 -13.21
CA PHE A 158 12.45 3.74 -11.76
C PHE A 158 12.58 5.23 -11.43
N LEU A 159 11.48 5.87 -11.04
CA LEU A 159 11.39 7.32 -10.84
C LEU A 159 11.87 7.77 -9.46
N GLY A 160 12.14 6.83 -8.54
CA GLY A 160 12.52 7.13 -7.17
C GLY A 160 11.37 7.74 -6.37
N TRP A 161 11.68 8.33 -5.22
CA TRP A 161 10.71 9.10 -4.44
C TRP A 161 10.25 10.36 -5.18
N ARG A 162 8.94 10.61 -5.17
CA ARG A 162 8.28 11.72 -5.85
C ARG A 162 7.23 12.32 -4.93
N ASP A 163 7.12 13.65 -4.95
CA ASP A 163 6.12 14.41 -4.20
C ASP A 163 4.98 14.95 -5.07
N ASP A 164 5.09 14.78 -6.39
CA ASP A 164 4.17 15.25 -7.43
C ASP A 164 3.32 14.10 -8.02
N ILE A 165 2.92 13.15 -7.17
CA ILE A 165 2.16 11.95 -7.55
C ILE A 165 0.86 12.32 -8.25
N GLU A 166 0.21 13.41 -7.84
CA GLU A 166 -1.02 13.92 -8.45
C GLU A 166 -0.85 14.34 -9.91
N ARG A 167 0.37 14.64 -10.36
CA ARG A 167 0.69 14.92 -11.77
C ARG A 167 1.08 13.67 -12.54
N ILE A 168 1.71 12.71 -11.85
CA ILE A 168 2.23 11.49 -12.47
C ILE A 168 1.10 10.49 -12.73
N LEU A 169 0.19 10.29 -11.78
CA LEU A 169 -0.88 9.29 -11.90
C LEU A 169 -1.70 9.49 -13.18
N PRO A 170 -2.23 10.69 -13.51
CA PRO A 170 -3.07 10.86 -14.69
C PRO A 170 -2.37 10.59 -16.03
N GLU A 171 -1.03 10.57 -16.07
CA GLU A 171 -0.28 10.26 -17.29
C GLU A 171 -0.26 8.76 -17.65
N HIS A 172 -0.82 7.90 -16.80
CA HIS A 172 -0.82 6.44 -16.94
C HIS A 172 -2.22 5.90 -17.28
N ASP A 173 -2.28 4.64 -17.70
CA ASP A 173 -3.54 3.98 -18.08
C ASP A 173 -3.99 2.96 -17.02
N VAL A 174 -3.05 2.36 -16.27
CA VAL A 174 -3.35 1.33 -15.27
C VAL A 174 -2.48 1.50 -14.04
N PHE A 175 -3.11 1.56 -12.87
CA PHE A 175 -2.43 1.45 -11.58
C PHE A 175 -2.40 0.00 -11.09
N VAL A 176 -1.22 -0.50 -10.68
CA VAL A 176 -1.09 -1.85 -10.12
C VAL A 176 -0.32 -1.82 -8.80
N LEU A 177 -0.90 -2.44 -7.77
CA LEU A 177 -0.30 -2.56 -6.46
C LEU A 177 -0.51 -3.98 -5.91
N PRO A 178 0.37 -4.95 -6.24
CA PRO A 178 0.19 -6.37 -5.95
C PRO A 178 0.59 -6.72 -4.50
N SER A 179 0.27 -5.85 -3.53
CA SER A 179 0.78 -5.98 -2.17
C SER A 179 0.34 -7.28 -1.49
N LEU A 180 1.27 -7.94 -0.80
CA LEU A 180 1.03 -9.17 -0.05
C LEU A 180 0.18 -8.93 1.20
N TRP A 181 0.32 -7.75 1.83
CA TRP A 181 -0.50 -7.33 2.96
C TRP A 181 -0.64 -5.82 3.02
N GLU A 182 -1.86 -5.34 3.26
CA GLU A 182 -2.22 -3.93 3.39
C GLU A 182 -3.36 -3.73 4.39
N GLY A 183 -3.40 -2.54 5.01
CA GLY A 183 -4.60 -2.06 5.69
C GLY A 183 -5.56 -1.42 4.68
N MET A 184 -5.20 -0.23 4.22
CA MET A 184 -5.89 0.49 3.15
C MET A 184 -4.87 1.47 2.53
N PRO A 185 -4.17 1.09 1.45
CA PRO A 185 -3.07 1.88 0.93
C PRO A 185 -3.58 3.20 0.37
N LEU A 186 -2.98 4.33 0.75
CA LEU A 186 -3.38 5.64 0.20
C LEU A 186 -3.19 5.70 -1.32
N ALA A 187 -2.10 5.11 -1.83
CA ALA A 187 -1.78 5.09 -3.26
C ALA A 187 -2.90 4.53 -4.16
N ILE A 188 -3.69 3.56 -3.69
CA ILE A 188 -4.83 3.06 -4.49
C ILE A 188 -5.98 4.08 -4.52
N LEU A 189 -6.20 4.80 -3.42
CA LEU A 189 -7.24 5.84 -3.35
C LEU A 189 -6.86 7.04 -4.20
N GLU A 190 -5.58 7.42 -4.18
CA GLU A 190 -5.00 8.45 -5.04
C GLU A 190 -5.17 8.08 -6.52
N ALA A 191 -4.83 6.85 -6.89
CA ALA A 191 -5.03 6.35 -8.26
C ALA A 191 -6.51 6.35 -8.68
N MET A 192 -7.39 5.82 -7.84
CA MET A 192 -8.84 5.81 -8.09
C MET A 192 -9.42 7.23 -8.22
N SER A 193 -8.92 8.18 -7.42
CA SER A 193 -9.33 9.59 -7.50
C SER A 193 -8.89 10.24 -8.80
N CYS A 194 -7.74 9.83 -9.35
CA CYS A 194 -7.28 10.21 -10.69
C CYS A 194 -7.96 9.44 -11.83
N GLY A 195 -8.92 8.55 -11.56
CA GLY A 195 -9.67 7.81 -12.58
C GLY A 195 -8.97 6.57 -13.13
N LEU A 196 -7.99 6.01 -12.40
CA LEU A 196 -7.28 4.76 -12.72
C LEU A 196 -7.82 3.52 -12.00
#